data_AF-A0A955GYW6-F1
#
_entry.id   AF-A0A955GYW6-F1
#
_cell.length_a   1.000
_cell.length_b   1.000
_cell.length_c   1.000
_cell.angle_alpha   90.00
_cell.angle_beta   90.00
_cell.angle_gamma   90.00
#
_symmetry.space_group_name_H-M   'P 1'
#
loop_
_entity.id
_entity.type
_entity.pdbx_description
1 polymer ?
#
loop_
_entity_poly.entity_id
_entity_poly.type
_entity_poly.pdbx_seq_one_letter_code
_entity_poly.pdbx_strand_id
1 'polypeptide(L)' 'MPAINIQVSKNGSESGANLLRRFTRKVQESRIVPNLKGARYSQRKLSHYVVKKNALRKISKTQRIEHLKKMGKMRSGR' A
#
# COMPACT_ATOMS: atom_id res chain seq x y z
N MET A 1 -12.49 -3.11 -26.19
CA MET A 1 -13.26 -3.16 -24.93
C MET A 1 -12.41 -2.52 -23.84
N PRO A 2 -12.86 -1.47 -23.13
CA PRO A 2 -12.08 -0.97 -21.99
C PRO A 2 -12.05 -2.06 -20.92
N ALA A 3 -10.84 -2.47 -20.51
CA ALA A 3 -10.68 -3.45 -19.44
C ALA A 3 -11.15 -2.82 -18.12
N ILE A 4 -12.28 -3.31 -17.58
CA ILE A 4 -12.75 -2.88 -16.26
C ILE A 4 -11.84 -3.55 -15.22
N ASN A 5 -10.93 -2.76 -14.65
CA ASN A 5 -9.98 -3.30 -13.67
C ASN A 5 -10.64 -3.61 -12.32
N ILE A 6 -11.67 -2.85 -11.93
CA ILE A 6 -12.40 -3.03 -10.67
C ILE A 6 -13.87 -2.68 -10.89
N GLN A 7 -14.75 -3.59 -10.50
CA GLN A 7 -16.19 -3.39 -10.46
C GLN A 7 -16.71 -3.74 -9.07
N VAL A 8 -17.62 -2.93 -8.55
CA VAL A 8 -18.35 -3.21 -7.31
C VAL A 8 -19.82 -2.91 -7.54
N SER A 9 -20.68 -3.92 -7.36
CA SER A 9 -22.14 -3.77 -7.37
C SER A 9 -22.68 -3.54 -5.96
N LYS A 10 -23.82 -2.85 -5.90
CA LYS A 10 -24.58 -2.64 -4.67
C LYS A 10 -25.23 -3.94 -4.25
N ASN A 11 -25.05 -4.33 -3.00
CA ASN A 11 -25.83 -5.41 -2.40
C ASN A 11 -27.12 -4.81 -1.81
N GLY A 12 -28.25 -5.54 -1.88
CA GLY A 12 -29.61 -5.01 -1.65
C GLY A 12 -29.74 -3.93 -0.56
N SER A 13 -29.45 -4.29 0.71
CA SER A 13 -29.60 -3.38 1.86
C SER A 13 -28.36 -2.54 2.19
N GLU A 14 -27.39 -2.42 1.28
CA GLU A 14 -26.16 -1.68 1.53
C GLU A 14 -26.36 -0.16 1.35
N SER A 15 -25.92 0.64 2.33
CA SER A 15 -25.85 2.10 2.21
C SER A 15 -24.78 2.52 1.21
N GLY A 16 -25.00 3.63 0.50
CA GLY A 16 -24.05 4.16 -0.50
C GLY A 16 -22.64 4.44 0.07
N ALA A 17 -22.55 4.81 1.35
CA ALA A 17 -21.26 5.01 2.03
C ALA A 17 -20.45 3.70 2.16
N ASN A 18 -21.13 2.58 2.42
CA ASN A 18 -20.47 1.27 2.53
C ASN A 18 -19.99 0.76 1.16
N LEU A 19 -20.77 1.02 0.10
CA LEU A 19 -20.37 0.74 -1.27
C LEU A 19 -19.08 1.50 -1.66
N LEU A 20 -19.00 2.80 -1.35
CA LEU A 20 -17.80 3.61 -1.61
C LEU A 20 -16.58 3.13 -0.81
N ARG A 21 -16.78 2.71 0.45
CA ARG A 21 -15.71 2.12 1.26
C ARG A 21 -15.18 0.83 0.65
N ARG A 22 -16.06 -0.06 0.17
CA ARG A 22 -15.68 -1.31 -0.50
C ARG A 22 -14.91 -1.03 -1.78
N PHE A 23 -15.39 -0.09 -2.59
CA PHE A 23 -14.70 0.35 -3.80
C PHE A 23 -13.31 0.89 -3.47
N THR A 24 -13.20 1.83 -2.53
CA THR A 24 -11.90 2.39 -2.09
C THR A 24 -10.94 1.30 -1.61
N ARG A 25 -11.42 0.35 -0.81
CA ARG A 25 -10.61 -0.78 -0.36
C ARG A 25 -10.15 -1.67 -1.51
N LYS A 26 -11.03 -2.00 -2.46
CA LYS A 26 -10.67 -2.80 -3.66
C LYS A 26 -9.65 -2.08 -4.54
N VAL A 27 -9.77 -0.76 -4.70
CA VAL A 27 -8.78 0.07 -5.38
C VAL A 27 -7.42 0.01 -4.68
N GLN A 28 -7.40 0.09 -3.35
CA GLN A 28 -6.15 0.00 -2.58
C GLN A 28 -5.52 -1.40 -2.65
N GLU A 29 -6.33 -2.46 -2.52
CA GLU A 29 -5.89 -3.87 -2.62
C GLU A 29 -5.30 -4.19 -4.01
N SER A 30 -5.91 -3.66 -5.07
CA SER A 30 -5.49 -3.91 -6.45
C SER A 30 -4.11 -3.34 -6.82
N ARG A 31 -3.58 -2.39 -6.05
CA ARG A 31 -2.32 -1.67 -6.33
C ARG A 31 -2.24 -1.03 -7.73
N ILE A 32 -3.36 -0.78 -8.41
CA ILE A 32 -3.36 -0.18 -9.76
C ILE A 32 -2.69 1.19 -9.75
N VAL A 33 -3.07 2.06 -8.81
CA VAL A 33 -2.54 3.42 -8.70
C VAL A 33 -1.01 3.45 -8.49
N PRO A 34 -0.43 2.74 -7.50
CA PRO A 34 1.02 2.74 -7.31
C PRO A 34 1.77 2.10 -8.49
N ASN A 35 1.20 1.06 -9.14
CA ASN A 35 1.83 0.44 -10.31
C ASN A 35 1.92 1.41 -11.49
N LEU A 36 0.82 2.09 -11.82
CA LEU A 36 0.79 3.08 -12.90
C LEU A 36 1.67 4.30 -12.57
N LYS A 37 1.69 4.75 -11.31
CA LYS A 37 2.59 5.83 -10.87
C LYS A 37 4.07 5.42 -10.99
N GLY A 38 4.40 4.17 -10.66
CA GLY A 38 5.76 3.65 -10.78
C GLY A 38 6.21 3.48 -12.24
N ALA A 39 5.28 3.07 -13.12
CA ALA A 39 5.55 2.89 -14.55
C ALA A 39 5.54 4.20 -15.37
N ARG A 40 5.05 5.31 -14.80
CA ARG A 40 4.89 6.59 -15.52
C ARG A 40 6.20 7.13 -16.11
N TYR A 41 7.31 6.97 -15.39
CA TYR A 41 8.61 7.50 -15.81
C TYR A 41 9.64 6.37 -15.83
N SER A 42 10.46 6.34 -16.87
CA SER A 42 11.60 5.43 -16.93
C SER A 42 12.62 5.79 -15.85
N GLN A 43 12.96 4.83 -15.01
CA GLN A 43 13.95 4.99 -13.95
C GLN A 43 15.10 4.02 -14.21
N ARG A 44 16.34 4.47 -13.97
CA ARG A 44 17.52 3.62 -14.07
C ARG A 44 17.43 2.49 -13.04
N LYS A 45 17.79 1.27 -13.44
CA LYS A 45 17.94 0.13 -12.52
C LYS A 45 18.99 0.47 -11.44
N LEU A 46 18.59 0.34 -10.18
CA LEU A 46 19.45 0.59 -9.03
C LEU A 46 20.63 -0.38 -9.01
N SER A 47 21.81 0.08 -8.56
CA SER A 47 22.97 -0.79 -8.36
C SER A 47 22.77 -1.68 -7.14
N HIS A 48 23.48 -2.82 -7.10
CA HIS A 48 23.41 -3.78 -6.00
C HIS A 48 23.67 -3.15 -4.62
N TYR A 49 24.65 -2.25 -4.54
CA TYR A 49 24.98 -1.54 -3.31
C TYR A 49 23.82 -0.66 -2.81
N VAL A 50 23.16 0.08 -3.70
CA VAL A 50 22.03 0.95 -3.33
C VAL A 50 20.84 0.12 -2.85
N VAL A 51 20.58 -1.03 -3.50
CA VAL A 51 19.55 -1.97 -3.06
C VAL A 51 19.85 -2.49 -1.65
N LYS A 52 21.10 -2.92 -1.39
CA LYS A 52 21.53 -3.39 -0.06
C LYS A 52 21.37 -2.29 1.01
N LYS A 53 21.80 -1.06 0.72
CA LYS A 53 21.64 0.08 1.63
C LYS A 53 20.17 0.35 1.97
N ASN A 54 19.28 0.32 0.97
CA ASN A 54 17.84 0.51 1.17
C ASN A 54 17.23 -0.62 2.02
N ALA A 55 17.66 -1.87 1.83
CA ALA A 55 17.23 -3.00 2.63
C ALA A 55 17.66 -2.85 4.10
N LEU A 56 18.92 -2.48 4.36
CA LEU A 56 19.43 -2.24 5.72
C LEU A 56 18.65 -1.13 6.44
N ARG A 57 18.33 -0.03 5.73
CA ARG A 57 17.49 1.05 6.28
C ARG A 57 16.09 0.57 6.66
N LYS A 58 15.50 -0.35 5.88
CA LYS A 58 14.18 -0.92 6.17
C LYS A 58 14.24 -1.77 7.45
N ILE A 59 15.26 -2.61 7.58
CA ILE A 59 15.47 -3.47 8.76
C ILE A 59 15.63 -2.62 10.03
N SER A 60 16.50 -1.59 9.99
CA SER A 60 16.71 -0.72 11.15
C SER A 60 15.45 0.06 11.54
N LYS A 61 14.66 0.51 10.56
CA LYS A 61 13.37 1.15 10.81
C LYS A 61 12.38 0.19 11.49
N THR A 62 12.31 -1.07 11.06
CA THR A 62 11.46 -2.09 11.68
C THR A 62 11.85 -2.32 13.13
N GLN A 63 13.14 -2.53 13.41
CA GLN A 63 13.64 -2.72 14.78
C GLN A 63 13.32 -1.51 15.69
N ARG A 64 13.49 -0.29 15.18
CA ARG A 64 13.13 0.93 15.91
C ARG A 64 11.64 0.98 16.24
N ILE A 65 10.78 0.64 15.29
CA ILE A 65 9.32 0.60 15.49
C ILE A 65 8.96 -0.45 16.54
N GLU A 66 9.54 -1.64 16.49
CA GLU A 66 9.31 -2.70 17.48
C GLU A 66 9.73 -2.26 18.88
N HIS A 67 10.88 -1.61 19.01
CA HIS A 67 11.34 -1.05 20.28
C HIS A 67 10.41 0.04 20.82
N LEU A 68 9.95 0.97 19.97
CA LEU A 68 9.01 2.02 20.35
C LEU A 68 7.64 1.46 20.78
N LYS A 69 7.17 0.39 20.11
CA LYS A 69 5.96 -0.34 20.50
C LYS A 69 6.13 -0.98 21.88
N LYS A 70 7.28 -1.63 22.15
CA LYS A 70 7.60 -2.21 23.46
C LYS A 70 7.66 -1.15 24.57
N MET A 71 8.16 0.04 24.27
CA MET A 71 8.19 1.17 25.22
C MET A 71 6.85 1.91 25.38
N GLY A 72 5.78 1.48 24.71
CA GLY A 72 4.48 2.17 24.75
C GLY A 72 4.45 3.55 24.07
N LYS A 73 5.53 3.95 23.39
CA LYS A 73 5.66 5.26 22.72
C LYS A 73 4.99 5.30 21.35
N MET A 74 4.46 4.17 20.88
CA MET A 74 3.78 4.04 19.60
C MET A 74 2.59 3.10 19.74
N ARG A 75 1.44 3.47 19.15
CA ARG A 75 0.23 2.65 19.18
C ARG A 75 0.51 1.28 18.52
N SER A 76 0.17 0.21 19.22
CA SER A 76 0.43 -1.17 18.78
C SER A 76 -0.47 -1.60 17.60
N GLY A 77 -1.66 -1.01 17.49
CA GLY A 77 -2.62 -1.27 16.41
C GLY A 77 -2.40 -0.42 15.16
N ARG A 78 -2.96 -0.89 14.04
CA ARG A 78 -3.03 -0.14 12.77
C ARG A 78 -3.49 1.31 12.96
#